data_AF-A0A927YDJ3-F1
#
_entry.id   AF-A0A927YDJ3-F1
#
_cell.length_a   1.000
_cell.length_b   1.000
_cell.length_c   1.000
_cell.angle_alpha   90.00
_cell.angle_beta   90.00
_cell.angle_gamma   90.00
#
_symmetry.space_group_name_H-M   'P 1'
#
loop_
_entity.id
_entity.type
_entity.pdbx_description
1 polymer ?
#
loop_
_entity_poly.entity_id
_entity_poly.type
_entity_poly.pdbx_seq_one_letter_code
_entity_poly.pdbx_strand_id
1 'polypeptide(L)'
;MKKMIRRKRNMFSVNEFKKFYQLVDGFVSDEAETFKFRFLLQALYDCKFKQDVEWFIEKMHATDSSEVVEENFINMRKLCVEKIKNAERETDEDKRMDCYLGALAYFCLLEAFNENSAFSEEIEQMIIRDFGKNYLEVLKRLDKENVSKDVKQRNFIEQDKKIEQSEVFSSDTAQKYLIMKKWQDEQRSFSLQNIRPFYAVEKKYIKENEDNLMKLHRKTLIKRAMHYLSKLELISLDLLSCYYIAGVREELVSLVGGKALGLAMLNSEGYNVPSAWVIPIGRNINQETFAVLDKRMKYAVRSSASCEDGITYSFAGIFDSFLDVSFENLAERVKDVLDSIDNQRVKKYLEIHEIKKYPEMAVIIQSYIEPDKAGVWMGVQREEGVFEWCEGNGAKLVSGKVIPKSLIWKGTSKTEREGEKVFDKIACSIIAFQNAIGEIADIEWCIKGDQIYFLQYRPITKQILEQIQKEYKMETSVIVGVPVSGGCVSGNAKFLGKNFREVEWIDGDILLAWFADPDWLDILENASGLVTAVGGMLCHAAIIARELEIPCVTGIGGKNMKCIWNGGRLEVDGDNGTVRILKEQ
;
A
#
# COMPACT_ATOMS: atom_id res chain seq x y z
N MET A 1 7.56 -31.78 -5.66
CA MET A 1 7.86 -30.32 -5.73
C MET A 1 8.09 -29.78 -7.16
N LYS A 2 9.10 -30.20 -7.94
CA LYS A 2 9.41 -29.57 -9.25
C LYS A 2 8.26 -29.50 -10.31
N LYS A 3 7.21 -30.34 -10.21
CA LYS A 3 5.97 -30.21 -11.02
C LYS A 3 4.94 -29.18 -10.51
N MET A 4 4.99 -28.76 -9.25
CA MET A 4 4.12 -27.70 -8.70
C MET A 4 4.58 -26.31 -9.16
N ILE A 5 5.88 -26.05 -9.11
CA ILE A 5 6.50 -24.77 -9.50
C ILE A 5 6.26 -24.46 -11.00
N ARG A 6 6.04 -25.48 -11.84
CA ARG A 6 5.83 -25.35 -13.29
C ARG A 6 4.36 -25.27 -13.75
N ARG A 7 3.37 -25.28 -12.84
CA ARG A 7 1.93 -25.40 -13.20
C ARG A 7 0.99 -24.30 -12.67
N LYS A 8 1.51 -23.20 -12.11
CA LYS A 8 0.72 -22.00 -11.76
C LYS A 8 1.41 -20.67 -12.15
N ARG A 9 1.95 -20.58 -13.38
CA ARG A 9 2.42 -19.31 -13.97
C ARG A 9 1.34 -18.65 -14.82
N ASN A 10 0.26 -18.22 -14.17
CA ASN A 10 -0.56 -17.09 -14.63
C ASN A 10 -0.45 -16.02 -13.54
N MET A 11 0.74 -15.44 -13.42
CA MET A 11 0.96 -14.32 -12.50
C MET A 11 0.55 -13.06 -13.25
N PHE A 12 -0.50 -12.40 -12.77
CA PHE A 12 -1.04 -11.19 -13.35
C PHE A 12 0.05 -10.12 -13.50
N SER A 13 0.11 -9.44 -14.65
CA SER A 13 0.65 -8.09 -14.60
C SER A 13 -0.33 -7.19 -13.85
N VAL A 14 0.19 -6.24 -13.07
CA VAL A 14 -0.65 -5.28 -12.32
C VAL A 14 -1.62 -4.55 -13.27
N ASN A 15 -1.18 -4.25 -14.50
CA ASN A 15 -2.00 -3.59 -15.51
C ASN A 15 -3.16 -4.45 -16.03
N GLU A 16 -3.00 -5.77 -16.18
CA GLU A 16 -4.12 -6.67 -16.49
C GLU A 16 -5.11 -6.76 -15.33
N PHE A 17 -4.61 -6.79 -14.10
CA PHE A 17 -5.48 -6.82 -12.93
C PHE A 17 -6.22 -5.50 -12.71
N LYS A 18 -5.60 -4.34 -12.99
CA LYS A 18 -6.27 -3.03 -13.03
C LYS A 18 -7.42 -2.98 -14.02
N LYS A 19 -7.22 -3.50 -15.25
CA LYS A 19 -8.30 -3.55 -16.26
C LYS A 19 -9.46 -4.41 -15.80
N PHE A 20 -9.17 -5.56 -15.18
CA PHE A 20 -10.19 -6.41 -14.58
C PHE A 20 -10.89 -5.72 -13.40
N TYR A 21 -10.15 -5.00 -12.55
CA TYR A 21 -10.72 -4.18 -11.49
C TYR A 21 -11.69 -3.14 -12.06
N GLN A 22 -11.29 -2.37 -13.07
CA GLN A 22 -12.13 -1.35 -13.71
C GLN A 22 -13.40 -1.94 -14.35
N LEU A 23 -13.30 -3.14 -14.95
CA LEU A 23 -14.46 -3.84 -15.49
C LEU A 23 -15.45 -4.25 -14.38
N VAL A 24 -14.96 -4.78 -13.26
CA VAL A 24 -15.81 -5.18 -12.12
C VAL A 24 -16.38 -3.95 -11.40
N ASP A 25 -15.59 -2.89 -11.26
CA ASP A 25 -15.95 -1.61 -10.65
C ASP A 25 -17.05 -0.88 -11.41
N GLY A 26 -16.98 -0.87 -12.75
CA GLY A 26 -18.05 -0.34 -13.60
C GLY A 26 -19.27 -1.28 -13.75
N PHE A 27 -19.19 -2.52 -13.25
CA PHE A 27 -20.29 -3.50 -13.36
C PHE A 27 -21.09 -3.64 -12.06
N VAL A 28 -20.44 -3.70 -10.90
CA VAL A 28 -21.10 -3.94 -9.59
C VAL A 28 -21.38 -2.61 -8.89
N SER A 29 -22.60 -2.40 -8.38
CA SER A 29 -22.94 -1.17 -7.65
C SER A 29 -22.29 -1.10 -6.26
N ASP A 30 -22.17 0.10 -5.70
CA ASP A 30 -21.49 0.35 -4.42
C ASP A 30 -22.13 -0.42 -3.24
N GLU A 31 -23.44 -0.65 -3.27
CA GLU A 31 -24.16 -1.45 -2.26
C GLU A 31 -23.68 -2.91 -2.20
N ALA A 32 -23.05 -3.40 -3.27
CA ALA A 32 -22.56 -4.76 -3.42
C ALA A 32 -21.01 -4.86 -3.35
N GLU A 33 -20.31 -3.93 -2.68
CA GLU A 33 -18.84 -3.91 -2.49
C GLU A 33 -18.22 -5.29 -2.19
N THR A 34 -18.88 -6.11 -1.36
CA THR A 34 -18.39 -7.46 -0.98
C THR A 34 -18.40 -8.45 -2.16
N PHE A 35 -19.27 -8.27 -3.15
CA PHE A 35 -19.28 -9.07 -4.39
C PHE A 35 -18.06 -8.71 -5.26
N LYS A 36 -17.81 -7.41 -5.45
CA LYS A 36 -16.60 -6.90 -6.10
C LYS A 36 -15.33 -7.45 -5.43
N PHE A 37 -15.22 -7.33 -4.10
CA PHE A 37 -14.11 -7.88 -3.31
C PHE A 37 -13.92 -9.40 -3.57
N ARG A 38 -15.01 -10.16 -3.62
CA ARG A 38 -14.99 -11.59 -3.93
C ARG A 38 -14.50 -11.88 -5.36
N PHE A 39 -14.97 -11.15 -6.36
CA PHE A 39 -14.58 -11.39 -7.76
C PHE A 39 -13.10 -11.10 -7.99
N LEU A 40 -12.59 -10.00 -7.41
CA LEU A 40 -11.18 -9.61 -7.46
C LEU A 40 -10.29 -10.69 -6.85
N LEU A 41 -10.61 -11.17 -5.64
CA LEU A 41 -9.83 -12.22 -5.01
C LEU A 41 -9.97 -13.58 -5.71
N GLN A 42 -11.16 -13.95 -6.16
CA GLN A 42 -11.35 -15.22 -6.88
C GLN A 42 -10.57 -15.26 -8.19
N ALA A 43 -10.48 -14.14 -8.92
CA ALA A 43 -9.66 -14.01 -10.12
C ALA A 43 -8.16 -14.29 -9.86
N LEU A 44 -7.62 -13.88 -8.70
CA LEU A 44 -6.23 -14.17 -8.32
C LEU A 44 -5.95 -15.67 -8.11
N TYR A 45 -6.96 -16.46 -7.73
CA TYR A 45 -6.81 -17.91 -7.54
C TYR A 45 -7.18 -18.73 -8.77
N ASP A 46 -8.12 -18.24 -9.57
CA ASP A 46 -8.75 -18.95 -10.68
C ASP A 46 -8.86 -18.03 -11.91
N CYS A 47 -7.89 -18.17 -12.83
CA CYS A 47 -7.89 -17.42 -14.09
C CYS A 47 -9.08 -17.77 -15.01
N LYS A 48 -9.73 -18.93 -14.83
CA LYS A 48 -10.93 -19.28 -15.59
C LYS A 48 -12.14 -18.48 -15.08
N PHE A 49 -12.26 -18.30 -13.76
CA PHE A 49 -13.27 -17.41 -13.18
C PHE A 49 -13.17 -15.98 -13.74
N LYS A 50 -11.95 -15.42 -13.85
CA LYS A 50 -11.73 -14.11 -14.50
C LYS A 50 -12.27 -14.09 -15.94
N GLN A 51 -11.87 -15.06 -16.75
CA GLN A 51 -12.29 -15.16 -18.15
C GLN A 51 -13.81 -15.29 -18.27
N ASP A 52 -14.44 -16.01 -17.35
CA ASP A 52 -15.90 -16.17 -17.31
C ASP A 52 -16.58 -14.85 -16.94
N VAL A 53 -16.09 -14.11 -15.93
CA VAL A 53 -16.62 -12.77 -15.60
C VAL A 53 -16.51 -11.81 -16.78
N GLU A 54 -15.33 -11.74 -17.43
CA GLU A 54 -15.11 -10.91 -18.61
C GLU A 54 -16.09 -11.27 -19.74
N TRP A 55 -16.25 -12.56 -20.02
CA TRP A 55 -17.15 -13.07 -21.05
C TRP A 55 -18.63 -12.83 -20.73
N PHE A 56 -19.07 -13.08 -19.50
CA PHE A 56 -20.47 -12.88 -19.10
C PHE A 56 -20.84 -11.39 -19.17
N ILE A 57 -20.00 -10.49 -18.66
CA ILE A 57 -20.27 -9.03 -18.75
C ILE A 57 -20.36 -8.61 -20.22
N GLU A 58 -19.38 -8.96 -21.05
CA GLU A 58 -19.39 -8.64 -22.50
C GLU A 58 -20.66 -9.17 -23.20
N LYS A 59 -21.04 -10.43 -22.96
CA LYS A 59 -22.18 -11.06 -23.65
C LYS A 59 -23.54 -10.56 -23.17
N MET A 60 -23.65 -10.16 -21.91
CA MET A 60 -24.90 -9.67 -21.33
C MET A 60 -25.22 -8.25 -21.81
N HIS A 61 -24.23 -7.35 -21.89
CA HIS A 61 -24.44 -6.01 -22.47
C HIS A 61 -24.55 -6.04 -24.02
N ALA A 62 -24.02 -7.05 -24.70
CA ALA A 62 -24.07 -7.16 -26.16
C ALA A 62 -25.35 -7.83 -26.71
N THR A 63 -26.27 -8.33 -25.87
CA THR A 63 -27.47 -9.06 -26.33
C THR A 63 -28.76 -8.27 -26.10
N ASP A 64 -29.54 -8.09 -27.16
CA ASP A 64 -30.93 -7.63 -27.04
C ASP A 64 -31.89 -8.77 -26.66
N SER A 65 -31.49 -10.04 -26.85
CA SER A 65 -32.33 -11.22 -26.60
C SER A 65 -32.42 -11.59 -25.12
N SER A 66 -33.66 -11.75 -24.65
CA SER A 66 -34.05 -12.30 -23.35
C SER A 66 -33.71 -13.79 -23.19
N GLU A 67 -33.82 -14.59 -24.27
CA GLU A 67 -33.45 -16.02 -24.27
C GLU A 67 -31.96 -16.23 -23.97
N VAL A 68 -31.09 -15.38 -24.52
CA VAL A 68 -29.64 -15.41 -24.27
C VAL A 68 -29.31 -15.06 -22.82
N VAL A 69 -30.08 -14.16 -22.19
CA VAL A 69 -29.95 -13.82 -20.77
C VAL A 69 -30.31 -15.02 -19.88
N GLU A 70 -31.44 -15.69 -20.16
CA GLU A 70 -31.83 -16.94 -19.47
C GLU A 70 -30.76 -18.05 -19.67
N GLU A 71 -30.21 -18.23 -20.87
CA GLU A 71 -29.15 -19.23 -21.11
C GLU A 71 -27.87 -18.92 -20.31
N ASN A 72 -27.44 -17.66 -20.28
CA ASN A 72 -26.28 -17.23 -19.51
C ASN A 72 -26.48 -17.44 -18.00
N PHE A 73 -27.68 -17.18 -17.48
CA PHE A 73 -28.04 -17.44 -16.09
C PHE A 73 -28.00 -18.94 -15.74
N ILE A 74 -28.54 -19.79 -16.62
CA ILE A 74 -28.41 -21.25 -16.51
C ILE A 74 -26.93 -21.67 -16.51
N ASN A 75 -26.10 -21.07 -17.35
CA ASN A 75 -24.68 -21.40 -17.46
C ASN A 75 -23.87 -20.96 -16.23
N MET A 76 -24.12 -19.77 -15.67
CA MET A 76 -23.53 -19.35 -14.38
C MET A 76 -23.97 -20.27 -13.23
N ARG A 77 -25.24 -20.69 -13.19
CA ARG A 77 -25.74 -21.66 -12.20
C ARG A 77 -25.02 -23.01 -12.31
N LYS A 78 -24.79 -23.53 -13.52
CA LYS A 78 -24.04 -24.79 -13.73
C LYS A 78 -22.63 -24.71 -13.13
N LEU A 79 -21.90 -23.63 -13.40
CA LEU A 79 -20.54 -23.39 -12.87
C LEU A 79 -20.54 -23.33 -11.33
N CYS A 80 -21.51 -22.63 -10.73
CA CYS A 80 -21.71 -22.61 -9.28
C CYS A 80 -21.93 -24.03 -8.72
N VAL A 81 -22.88 -24.80 -9.28
CA VAL A 81 -23.20 -26.16 -8.84
C VAL A 81 -22.02 -27.14 -9.00
N GLU A 82 -21.23 -27.01 -10.05
CA GLU A 82 -20.01 -27.81 -10.24
C GLU A 82 -19.00 -27.57 -9.11
N LYS A 83 -18.75 -26.29 -8.77
CA LYS A 83 -17.84 -25.91 -7.69
C LYS A 83 -18.34 -26.42 -6.32
N ILE A 84 -19.65 -26.42 -6.05
CA ILE A 84 -20.23 -27.03 -4.83
C ILE A 84 -19.95 -28.54 -4.78
N LYS A 85 -20.26 -29.27 -5.87
CA LYS A 85 -20.01 -30.72 -5.96
C LYS A 85 -18.53 -31.07 -5.78
N ASN A 86 -17.64 -30.20 -6.24
CA ASN A 86 -16.19 -30.36 -6.02
C ASN A 86 -15.81 -30.12 -4.55
N ALA A 87 -16.43 -29.14 -3.87
CA ALA A 87 -16.23 -28.89 -2.43
C ALA A 87 -16.74 -30.06 -1.56
N GLU A 88 -17.87 -30.66 -1.90
CA GLU A 88 -18.45 -31.81 -1.19
C GLU A 88 -17.58 -33.08 -1.26
N ARG A 89 -16.86 -33.25 -2.38
CA ARG A 89 -15.97 -34.40 -2.63
C ARG A 89 -14.57 -34.22 -2.05
N GLU A 90 -14.18 -32.99 -1.72
CA GLU A 90 -12.84 -32.68 -1.23
C GLU A 90 -12.75 -32.88 0.28
N THR A 91 -11.66 -33.54 0.69
CA THR A 91 -11.39 -33.97 2.07
C THR A 91 -10.41 -33.02 2.77
N ASP A 92 -9.58 -32.32 2.01
CA ASP A 92 -8.68 -31.26 2.49
C ASP A 92 -9.49 -29.99 2.81
N GLU A 93 -9.45 -29.51 4.05
CA GLU A 93 -10.28 -28.37 4.49
C GLU A 93 -9.97 -27.06 3.72
N ASP A 94 -8.70 -26.82 3.34
CA ASP A 94 -8.29 -25.63 2.59
C ASP A 94 -8.84 -25.68 1.15
N LYS A 95 -8.66 -26.80 0.45
CA LYS A 95 -9.15 -26.96 -0.93
C LYS A 95 -10.67 -27.04 -0.99
N ARG A 96 -11.32 -27.65 0.00
CA ARG A 96 -12.78 -27.64 0.13
C ARG A 96 -13.30 -26.21 0.28
N MET A 97 -12.61 -25.39 1.08
CA MET A 97 -12.91 -23.96 1.19
C MET A 97 -12.66 -23.22 -0.13
N ASP A 98 -11.59 -23.52 -0.87
CA ASP A 98 -11.34 -22.95 -2.21
C ASP A 98 -12.47 -23.25 -3.19
N CYS A 99 -12.94 -24.50 -3.24
CA CYS A 99 -14.04 -24.91 -4.11
C CYS A 99 -15.34 -24.19 -3.72
N TYR A 100 -15.65 -24.09 -2.43
CA TYR A 100 -16.84 -23.37 -1.95
C TYR A 100 -16.77 -21.86 -2.20
N LEU A 101 -15.62 -21.21 -1.95
CA LEU A 101 -15.44 -19.77 -2.24
C LEU A 101 -15.61 -19.48 -3.74
N GLY A 102 -15.14 -20.38 -4.60
CA GLY A 102 -15.38 -20.31 -6.05
C GLY A 102 -16.85 -20.55 -6.44
N ALA A 103 -17.57 -21.45 -5.77
CA ALA A 103 -19.01 -21.60 -5.95
C ALA A 103 -19.78 -20.33 -5.57
N LEU A 104 -19.41 -19.75 -4.43
CA LEU A 104 -19.99 -18.52 -3.93
C LEU A 104 -19.65 -17.30 -4.81
N ALA A 105 -18.52 -17.33 -5.52
CA ALA A 105 -18.18 -16.31 -6.52
C ALA A 105 -19.13 -16.37 -7.73
N TYR A 106 -19.41 -17.54 -8.30
CA TYR A 106 -20.43 -17.68 -9.36
C TYR A 106 -21.86 -17.41 -8.86
N PHE A 107 -22.18 -17.76 -7.61
CA PHE A 107 -23.45 -17.37 -6.99
C PHE A 107 -23.60 -15.84 -6.96
N CYS A 108 -22.61 -15.12 -6.43
CA CYS A 108 -22.60 -13.66 -6.35
C CYS A 108 -22.57 -12.99 -7.73
N LEU A 109 -21.93 -13.59 -8.74
CA LEU A 109 -21.93 -13.06 -10.11
C LEU A 109 -23.34 -13.04 -10.69
N LEU A 110 -24.07 -14.15 -10.53
CA LEU A 110 -25.46 -14.26 -10.94
C LEU A 110 -26.38 -13.37 -10.11
N GLU A 111 -26.11 -13.17 -8.81
CA GLU A 111 -26.82 -12.17 -8.00
C GLU A 111 -26.63 -10.75 -8.54
N ALA A 112 -25.38 -10.37 -8.86
CA ALA A 112 -25.09 -9.03 -9.40
C ALA A 112 -25.87 -8.75 -10.69
N PHE A 113 -25.94 -9.71 -11.63
CA PHE A 113 -26.76 -9.54 -12.84
C PHE A 113 -28.27 -9.43 -12.57
N ASN A 114 -28.78 -10.01 -11.47
CA ASN A 114 -30.18 -9.86 -11.09
C ASN A 114 -30.45 -8.49 -10.44
N GLU A 115 -29.55 -8.04 -9.55
CA GLU A 115 -29.66 -6.79 -8.80
C GLU A 115 -28.28 -6.26 -8.38
N ASN A 116 -28.14 -4.94 -8.25
CA ASN A 116 -26.90 -4.27 -7.81
C ASN A 116 -25.77 -4.36 -8.87
N SER A 117 -26.15 -4.20 -10.15
CA SER A 117 -25.21 -4.02 -11.26
C SER A 117 -25.70 -3.02 -12.30
N ALA A 118 -24.75 -2.45 -13.06
CA ALA A 118 -25.01 -1.62 -14.22
C ALA A 118 -25.96 -2.30 -15.23
N PHE A 119 -25.83 -3.62 -15.46
CA PHE A 119 -26.75 -4.38 -16.31
C PHE A 119 -28.19 -4.37 -15.78
N SER A 120 -28.38 -4.56 -14.47
CA SER A 120 -29.72 -4.53 -13.86
C SER A 120 -30.35 -3.13 -13.90
N GLU A 121 -29.54 -2.09 -13.73
CA GLU A 121 -29.95 -0.69 -13.82
C GLU A 121 -30.29 -0.28 -15.25
N GLU A 122 -29.47 -0.67 -16.24
CA GLU A 122 -29.71 -0.44 -17.66
C GLU A 122 -31.09 -0.95 -18.09
N ILE A 123 -31.47 -2.15 -17.66
CA ILE A 123 -32.79 -2.73 -17.96
C ILE A 123 -33.92 -1.93 -17.32
N GLU A 124 -33.79 -1.50 -16.05
CA GLU A 124 -34.80 -0.62 -15.45
C GLU A 124 -34.91 0.73 -16.18
N GLN A 125 -33.78 1.33 -16.60
CA GLN A 125 -33.78 2.57 -17.36
C GLN A 125 -34.37 2.42 -18.77
N MET A 126 -34.11 1.30 -19.46
CA MET A 126 -34.76 0.98 -20.73
C MET A 126 -36.28 0.88 -20.56
N ILE A 127 -36.77 0.22 -19.51
CA ILE A 127 -38.20 0.14 -19.21
C ILE A 127 -38.79 1.53 -18.95
N ILE A 128 -38.12 2.37 -18.16
CA ILE A 128 -38.57 3.74 -17.88
C ILE A 128 -38.61 4.60 -19.16
N ARG A 129 -37.60 4.47 -20.02
CA ARG A 129 -37.48 5.20 -21.29
C ARG A 129 -38.55 4.79 -22.29
N ASP A 130 -38.77 3.49 -22.44
CA ASP A 130 -39.58 2.92 -23.51
C ASP A 130 -41.07 2.84 -23.13
N PHE A 131 -41.38 2.65 -21.82
CA PHE A 131 -42.75 2.39 -21.33
C PHE A 131 -43.20 3.29 -20.17
N GLY A 132 -42.30 4.13 -19.64
CA GLY A 132 -42.60 5.09 -18.57
C GLY A 132 -42.55 4.50 -17.16
N LYS A 133 -42.30 5.37 -16.16
CA LYS A 133 -42.11 4.96 -14.76
C LYS A 133 -43.27 4.16 -14.16
N ASN A 134 -44.51 4.52 -14.49
CA ASN A 134 -45.70 3.81 -13.99
C ASN A 134 -45.71 2.33 -14.42
N TYR A 135 -45.15 1.98 -15.58
CA TYR A 135 -45.07 0.60 -16.05
C TYR A 135 -44.07 -0.23 -15.23
N LEU A 136 -42.92 0.35 -14.87
CA LEU A 136 -41.98 -0.28 -13.94
C LEU A 136 -42.61 -0.48 -12.55
N GLU A 137 -43.43 0.46 -12.08
CA GLU A 137 -44.18 0.33 -10.82
C GLU A 137 -45.28 -0.75 -10.89
N VAL A 138 -45.88 -1.01 -12.06
CA VAL A 138 -46.75 -2.18 -12.29
C VAL A 138 -45.92 -3.47 -12.18
N LEU A 139 -44.80 -3.59 -12.90
CA LEU A 139 -43.94 -4.78 -12.83
C LEU A 139 -43.44 -5.07 -11.40
N LYS A 140 -43.01 -4.04 -10.67
CA LYS A 140 -42.57 -4.15 -9.25
C LYS A 140 -43.70 -4.52 -8.28
N ARG A 141 -44.97 -4.24 -8.60
CA ARG A 141 -46.13 -4.73 -7.84
C ARG A 141 -46.42 -6.20 -8.13
N LEU A 142 -46.40 -6.60 -9.40
CA LEU A 142 -46.66 -7.98 -9.83
C LEU A 142 -45.67 -8.99 -9.24
N ASP A 143 -44.39 -8.61 -9.19
CA ASP A 143 -43.31 -9.37 -8.56
C ASP A 143 -43.54 -9.57 -7.04
N LYS A 144 -43.98 -8.52 -6.33
CA LYS A 144 -44.31 -8.60 -4.90
C LYS A 144 -45.56 -9.43 -4.59
N GLU A 145 -46.55 -9.42 -5.48
CA GLU A 145 -47.81 -10.12 -5.28
C GLU A 145 -47.74 -11.60 -5.69
N ASN A 146 -46.84 -11.99 -6.59
CA ASN A 146 -46.61 -13.37 -6.97
C ASN A 146 -45.11 -13.66 -7.16
N VAL A 147 -44.54 -14.43 -6.22
CA VAL A 147 -43.22 -15.10 -6.34
C VAL A 147 -43.07 -15.63 -7.76
N SER A 148 -42.04 -15.19 -8.47
CA SER A 148 -41.95 -15.08 -9.92
C SER A 148 -42.20 -16.40 -10.67
N LYS A 149 -43.50 -16.69 -10.87
CA LYS A 149 -44.03 -17.82 -11.64
C LYS A 149 -44.94 -17.29 -12.74
N ASP A 150 -44.92 -18.05 -13.84
CA ASP A 150 -45.61 -17.88 -15.11
C ASP A 150 -46.72 -16.80 -15.13
N VAL A 151 -46.51 -15.75 -15.93
CA VAL A 151 -47.37 -14.55 -16.01
C VAL A 151 -48.84 -14.89 -16.25
N LYS A 152 -49.10 -16.03 -16.91
CA LYS A 152 -50.42 -16.52 -17.35
C LYS A 152 -51.45 -16.81 -16.24
N GLN A 153 -51.11 -16.68 -14.95
CA GLN A 153 -52.00 -16.96 -13.82
C GLN A 153 -52.03 -15.84 -12.75
N ARG A 154 -52.25 -14.58 -13.17
CA ARG A 154 -52.22 -13.41 -12.28
C ARG A 154 -53.59 -12.71 -12.12
N ASN A 155 -53.86 -12.22 -10.90
CA ASN A 155 -55.08 -11.48 -10.56
C ASN A 155 -54.84 -9.96 -10.57
N PHE A 156 -54.87 -9.35 -11.75
CA PHE A 156 -54.66 -7.91 -11.93
C PHE A 156 -55.86 -7.05 -11.53
N ILE A 157 -55.59 -5.82 -11.09
CA ILE A 157 -56.58 -4.73 -11.01
C ILE A 157 -56.94 -4.28 -12.45
N GLU A 158 -58.15 -3.76 -12.65
CA GLU A 158 -58.73 -3.50 -13.98
C GLU A 158 -57.91 -2.51 -14.86
N GLN A 159 -57.16 -1.58 -14.25
CA GLN A 159 -56.21 -0.70 -14.95
C GLN A 159 -54.95 -1.45 -15.39
N ASP A 160 -54.43 -2.34 -14.55
CA ASP A 160 -53.19 -3.10 -14.83
C ASP A 160 -53.43 -4.19 -15.91
N LYS A 161 -54.65 -4.74 -16.03
CA LYS A 161 -55.03 -5.70 -17.10
C LYS A 161 -54.83 -5.16 -18.51
N LYS A 162 -55.08 -3.86 -18.72
CA LYS A 162 -54.87 -3.21 -20.02
C LYS A 162 -53.38 -3.07 -20.39
N ILE A 163 -52.52 -3.07 -19.38
CA ILE A 163 -51.07 -2.96 -19.53
C ILE A 163 -50.47 -4.36 -19.79
N GLU A 164 -50.96 -5.40 -19.10
CA GLU A 164 -50.60 -6.80 -19.38
C GLU A 164 -50.91 -7.21 -20.84
N GLN A 165 -52.10 -6.87 -21.34
CA GLN A 165 -52.57 -7.27 -22.67
C GLN A 165 -51.95 -6.48 -23.84
N SER A 166 -50.93 -5.66 -23.58
CA SER A 166 -50.26 -4.85 -24.60
C SER A 166 -49.05 -5.56 -25.20
N GLU A 167 -48.75 -5.30 -26.47
CA GLU A 167 -47.56 -5.83 -27.18
C GLU A 167 -46.24 -5.47 -26.47
N VAL A 168 -46.27 -4.43 -25.65
CA VAL A 168 -45.19 -3.98 -24.76
C VAL A 168 -44.78 -5.05 -23.74
N PHE A 169 -45.73 -5.85 -23.22
CA PHE A 169 -45.44 -6.90 -22.24
C PHE A 169 -44.70 -8.10 -22.85
N SER A 170 -44.79 -8.27 -24.17
CA SER A 170 -44.01 -9.22 -24.98
C SER A 170 -42.67 -8.68 -25.48
N SER A 171 -42.27 -7.46 -25.14
CA SER A 171 -40.94 -6.93 -25.51
C SER A 171 -39.81 -7.67 -24.78
N ASP A 172 -38.69 -7.90 -25.47
CA ASP A 172 -37.49 -8.51 -24.85
C ASP A 172 -36.99 -7.76 -23.61
N THR A 173 -37.10 -6.42 -23.58
CA THR A 173 -36.76 -5.61 -22.39
C THR A 173 -37.63 -5.99 -21.18
N ALA A 174 -38.94 -6.15 -21.37
CA ALA A 174 -39.85 -6.59 -20.30
C ALA A 174 -39.57 -8.06 -19.90
N GLN A 175 -39.29 -8.93 -20.88
CA GLN A 175 -38.94 -10.33 -20.61
C GLN A 175 -37.62 -10.47 -19.85
N LYS A 176 -36.57 -9.72 -20.20
CA LYS A 176 -35.30 -9.67 -19.44
C LYS A 176 -35.52 -9.35 -17.96
N TYR A 177 -36.33 -8.32 -17.66
CA TYR A 177 -36.67 -7.96 -16.29
C TYR A 177 -37.42 -9.07 -15.55
N LEU A 178 -38.41 -9.72 -16.20
CA LEU A 178 -39.13 -10.85 -15.62
C LEU A 178 -38.22 -12.07 -15.37
N ILE A 179 -37.25 -12.33 -16.26
CA ILE A 179 -36.22 -13.36 -16.09
C ILE A 179 -35.34 -13.04 -14.88
N MET A 180 -34.86 -11.81 -14.72
CA MET A 180 -34.09 -11.40 -13.53
C MET A 180 -34.88 -11.63 -12.22
N LYS A 181 -36.18 -11.30 -12.19
CA LYS A 181 -37.02 -11.52 -11.01
C LYS A 181 -37.30 -12.99 -10.71
N LYS A 182 -37.56 -13.81 -11.73
CA LYS A 182 -37.56 -15.28 -11.63
C LYS A 182 -36.25 -15.79 -11.03
N TRP A 183 -35.11 -15.33 -11.53
CA TRP A 183 -33.80 -15.79 -11.09
C TRP A 183 -33.41 -15.30 -9.69
N GLN A 184 -33.91 -14.14 -9.25
CA GLN A 184 -33.80 -13.68 -7.87
C GLN A 184 -34.51 -14.64 -6.88
N ASP A 185 -35.72 -15.09 -7.20
CA ASP A 185 -36.45 -16.07 -6.38
C ASP A 185 -35.81 -17.47 -6.40
N GLU A 186 -35.30 -17.89 -7.56
CA GLU A 186 -34.50 -19.13 -7.67
C GLU A 186 -33.20 -19.03 -6.86
N GLN A 187 -32.51 -17.89 -6.88
CA GLN A 187 -31.28 -17.64 -6.11
C GLN A 187 -31.54 -17.66 -4.61
N ARG A 188 -32.63 -17.04 -4.13
CA ARG A 188 -33.05 -17.10 -2.73
C ARG A 188 -33.27 -18.54 -2.27
N SER A 189 -33.97 -19.33 -3.10
CA SER A 189 -34.27 -20.75 -2.83
C SER A 189 -33.00 -21.60 -2.86
N PHE A 190 -32.15 -21.39 -3.87
CA PHE A 190 -30.86 -22.06 -4.02
C PHE A 190 -29.91 -21.74 -2.86
N SER A 191 -29.86 -20.48 -2.42
CA SER A 191 -29.03 -20.02 -1.31
C SER A 191 -29.37 -20.75 -0.01
N LEU A 192 -30.66 -20.83 0.33
CA LEU A 192 -31.16 -21.53 1.52
C LEU A 192 -30.71 -23.01 1.55
N GLN A 193 -30.72 -23.68 0.39
CA GLN A 193 -30.44 -25.11 0.27
C GLN A 193 -28.95 -25.44 0.09
N ASN A 194 -28.19 -24.60 -0.62
CA ASN A 194 -26.85 -24.95 -1.12
C ASN A 194 -25.73 -24.02 -0.64
N ILE A 195 -26.03 -22.77 -0.27
CA ILE A 195 -25.03 -21.78 0.17
C ILE A 195 -25.03 -21.68 1.71
N ARG A 196 -26.18 -21.45 2.33
CA ARG A 196 -26.31 -21.31 3.79
C ARG A 196 -25.75 -22.47 4.63
N PRO A 197 -25.80 -23.74 4.20
CA PRO A 197 -25.19 -24.84 4.95
C PRO A 197 -23.68 -24.68 5.20
N PHE A 198 -22.98 -23.93 4.34
CA PHE A 198 -21.54 -23.68 4.49
C PHE A 198 -21.19 -22.57 5.50
N TYR A 199 -22.16 -21.80 6.01
CA TYR A 199 -21.86 -20.72 6.98
C TYR A 199 -21.25 -21.26 8.27
N ALA A 200 -21.66 -22.45 8.71
CA ALA A 200 -21.03 -23.14 9.84
C ALA A 200 -19.57 -23.55 9.53
N VAL A 201 -19.27 -23.87 8.28
CA VAL A 201 -17.91 -24.20 7.80
C VAL A 201 -17.05 -22.94 7.75
N GLU A 202 -17.58 -21.81 7.27
CA GLU A 202 -16.89 -20.51 7.31
C GLU A 202 -16.58 -20.06 8.74
N LYS A 203 -17.57 -20.08 9.66
CA LYS A 203 -17.35 -19.75 11.08
C LYS A 203 -16.26 -20.64 11.69
N LYS A 204 -16.28 -21.96 11.43
CA LYS A 204 -15.22 -22.89 11.86
C LYS A 204 -13.85 -22.53 11.26
N TYR A 205 -13.80 -22.18 9.97
CA TYR A 205 -12.56 -21.84 9.26
C TYR A 205 -11.93 -20.56 9.80
N ILE A 206 -12.71 -19.48 9.98
CA ILE A 206 -12.18 -18.23 10.52
C ILE A 206 -11.90 -18.30 12.03
N LYS A 207 -12.62 -19.14 12.78
CA LYS A 207 -12.56 -19.28 14.26
C LYS A 207 -13.06 -18.04 15.00
N GLU A 208 -13.99 -17.30 14.41
CA GLU A 208 -14.66 -16.15 15.01
C GLU A 208 -16.18 -16.35 14.96
N ASN A 209 -16.89 -15.77 15.92
CA ASN A 209 -18.35 -15.64 15.81
C ASN A 209 -18.69 -14.30 15.15
N GLU A 210 -19.09 -14.35 13.88
CA GLU A 210 -19.56 -13.20 13.11
C GLU A 210 -20.97 -13.49 12.60
N ASP A 211 -21.94 -12.70 13.04
CA ASP A 211 -23.36 -12.90 12.70
C ASP A 211 -23.80 -12.07 11.49
N ASN A 212 -23.03 -11.06 11.09
CA ASN A 212 -23.22 -10.41 9.80
C ASN A 212 -22.56 -11.25 8.69
N LEU A 213 -23.39 -11.82 7.82
CA LEU A 213 -22.94 -12.69 6.74
C LEU A 213 -21.90 -12.06 5.80
N MET A 214 -22.07 -10.80 5.43
CA MET A 214 -21.17 -10.13 4.49
C MET A 214 -19.80 -9.87 5.14
N LYS A 215 -19.78 -9.52 6.43
CA LYS A 215 -18.55 -9.44 7.23
C LYS A 215 -17.88 -10.81 7.39
N LEU A 216 -18.65 -11.87 7.66
CA LEU A 216 -18.14 -13.25 7.75
C LEU A 216 -17.43 -13.63 6.43
N HIS A 217 -18.10 -13.42 5.30
CA HIS A 217 -17.53 -13.66 3.98
C HIS A 217 -16.25 -12.86 3.70
N ARG A 218 -16.24 -11.55 4.00
CA ARG A 218 -15.05 -10.69 3.84
C ARG A 218 -13.89 -11.19 4.71
N LYS A 219 -14.14 -11.55 5.97
CA LYS A 219 -13.15 -12.17 6.87
C LYS A 219 -12.63 -13.51 6.35
N THR A 220 -13.50 -14.39 5.84
CA THR A 220 -13.10 -15.67 5.22
C THR A 220 -12.15 -15.44 4.04
N LEU A 221 -12.48 -14.49 3.16
CA LEU A 221 -11.67 -14.13 1.99
C LEU A 221 -10.31 -13.52 2.38
N ILE A 222 -10.27 -12.58 3.32
CA ILE A 222 -9.03 -11.98 3.85
C ILE A 222 -8.17 -13.07 4.49
N LYS A 223 -8.72 -13.90 5.38
CA LYS A 223 -7.99 -14.99 6.01
C LYS A 223 -7.41 -15.95 4.98
N ARG A 224 -8.17 -16.27 3.92
CA ARG A 224 -7.72 -17.15 2.85
C ARG A 224 -6.59 -16.53 2.02
N ALA A 225 -6.63 -15.22 1.78
CA ALA A 225 -5.56 -14.45 1.14
C ALA A 225 -4.28 -14.44 1.97
N MET A 226 -4.36 -14.07 3.24
CA MET A 226 -3.22 -14.08 4.15
C MET A 226 -2.61 -15.48 4.29
N HIS A 227 -3.42 -16.54 4.33
CA HIS A 227 -2.97 -17.93 4.34
C HIS A 227 -2.39 -18.42 3.01
N TYR A 228 -2.82 -17.87 1.88
CA TYR A 228 -2.19 -18.17 0.58
C TYR A 228 -0.83 -17.49 0.47
N LEU A 229 -0.78 -16.17 0.69
CA LEU A 229 0.43 -15.37 0.61
C LEU A 229 1.47 -15.86 1.62
N SER A 230 1.06 -16.17 2.86
CA SER A 230 1.99 -16.67 3.86
C SER A 230 2.62 -18.00 3.46
N LYS A 231 1.98 -18.87 2.67
CA LYS A 231 2.58 -20.15 2.20
C LYS A 231 3.67 -19.97 1.15
N LEU A 232 3.89 -18.78 0.62
CA LEU A 232 4.95 -18.48 -0.35
C LEU A 232 6.27 -18.20 0.37
N GLU A 233 7.39 -18.75 -0.11
CA GLU A 233 8.72 -18.38 0.40
C GLU A 233 9.13 -16.96 -0.04
N LEU A 234 8.66 -16.55 -1.22
CA LEU A 234 9.01 -15.29 -1.87
C LEU A 234 7.80 -14.78 -2.67
N ILE A 235 7.31 -13.59 -2.33
CA ILE A 235 6.16 -12.95 -2.98
C ILE A 235 6.67 -11.85 -3.92
N SER A 236 6.33 -11.89 -5.20
CA SER A 236 6.64 -10.79 -6.14
C SER A 236 5.82 -9.54 -5.81
N LEU A 237 6.41 -8.36 -6.03
CA LEU A 237 5.73 -7.07 -5.83
C LEU A 237 4.40 -6.97 -6.59
N ASP A 238 4.36 -7.43 -7.85
CA ASP A 238 3.14 -7.40 -8.67
C ASP A 238 1.97 -8.15 -8.02
N LEU A 239 2.25 -9.30 -7.38
CA LEU A 239 1.24 -10.08 -6.68
C LEU A 239 0.74 -9.33 -5.45
N LEU A 240 1.63 -8.69 -4.67
CA LEU A 240 1.23 -7.84 -3.54
C LEU A 240 0.38 -6.65 -3.99
N SER A 241 0.78 -5.96 -5.07
CA SER A 241 0.00 -4.87 -5.67
C SER A 241 -1.38 -5.34 -6.13
N CYS A 242 -1.50 -6.55 -6.67
CA CYS A 242 -2.82 -7.11 -7.04
C CYS A 242 -3.69 -7.38 -5.81
N TYR A 243 -3.13 -7.87 -4.69
CA TYR A 243 -3.89 -8.01 -3.43
C TYR A 243 -4.30 -6.67 -2.83
N TYR A 244 -3.44 -5.65 -2.92
CA TYR A 244 -3.74 -4.29 -2.51
C TYR A 244 -4.90 -3.67 -3.33
N ILE A 245 -4.86 -3.81 -4.66
CA ILE A 245 -5.95 -3.41 -5.57
C ILE A 245 -7.23 -4.19 -5.25
N ALA A 246 -7.11 -5.48 -4.92
CA ALA A 246 -8.24 -6.31 -4.51
C ALA A 246 -8.85 -5.90 -3.15
N GLY A 247 -8.22 -4.99 -2.39
CA GLY A 247 -8.74 -4.46 -1.13
C GLY A 247 -8.20 -5.13 0.13
N VAL A 248 -7.17 -5.97 0.04
CA VAL A 248 -6.42 -6.48 1.21
C VAL A 248 -5.27 -5.49 1.43
N ARG A 249 -5.38 -4.63 2.45
CA ARG A 249 -4.51 -3.45 2.62
C ARG A 249 -3.70 -3.54 3.90
N GLU A 250 -4.24 -3.03 5.01
CA GLU A 250 -3.58 -3.02 6.33
C GLU A 250 -3.20 -4.44 6.79
N GLU A 251 -3.99 -5.45 6.40
CA GLU A 251 -3.72 -6.83 6.75
C GLU A 251 -2.37 -7.32 6.18
N LEU A 252 -1.94 -6.81 5.02
CA LEU A 252 -0.65 -7.16 4.42
C LEU A 252 0.54 -6.73 5.30
N VAL A 253 0.43 -5.65 6.08
CA VAL A 253 1.53 -5.18 6.96
C VAL A 253 1.95 -6.27 7.93
N SER A 254 1.00 -7.06 8.44
CA SER A 254 1.26 -8.20 9.34
C SER A 254 2.04 -9.36 8.71
N LEU A 255 2.25 -9.34 7.39
CA LEU A 255 2.94 -10.38 6.64
C LEU A 255 4.20 -9.88 5.92
N VAL A 256 4.19 -8.63 5.44
CA VAL A 256 5.27 -8.06 4.62
C VAL A 256 5.88 -6.76 5.17
N GLY A 257 5.33 -6.17 6.23
CA GLY A 257 5.80 -4.91 6.81
C GLY A 257 5.46 -3.65 6.00
N GLY A 258 5.73 -2.49 6.58
CA GLY A 258 5.33 -1.18 6.03
C GLY A 258 5.96 -0.85 4.68
N LYS A 259 7.28 -1.04 4.54
CA LYS A 259 8.02 -0.73 3.30
C LYS A 259 7.53 -1.52 2.10
N ALA A 260 7.27 -2.80 2.29
CA ALA A 260 6.78 -3.67 1.23
C ALA A 260 5.37 -3.28 0.77
N LEU A 261 4.49 -2.90 1.71
CA LEU A 261 3.19 -2.36 1.38
C LEU A 261 3.32 -1.03 0.62
N GLY A 262 4.20 -0.12 1.05
CA GLY A 262 4.43 1.14 0.36
C GLY A 262 4.95 1.00 -1.07
N LEU A 263 5.85 0.04 -1.32
CA LEU A 263 6.23 -0.35 -2.68
C LEU A 263 5.05 -0.93 -3.47
N ALA A 264 4.22 -1.75 -2.83
CA ALA A 264 3.06 -2.35 -3.48
C ALA A 264 2.01 -1.31 -3.87
N MET A 265 1.88 -0.21 -3.10
CA MET A 265 1.06 0.97 -3.40
C MET A 265 1.60 1.76 -4.60
N LEU A 266 2.90 2.08 -4.63
CA LEU A 266 3.50 2.76 -5.78
C LEU A 266 3.31 1.95 -7.08
N ASN A 267 3.58 0.65 -7.03
CA ASN A 267 3.40 -0.26 -8.16
C ASN A 267 1.90 -0.45 -8.49
N SER A 268 1.00 -0.45 -7.50
CA SER A 268 -0.45 -0.48 -7.74
C SER A 268 -0.99 0.81 -8.34
N GLU A 269 -0.29 1.94 -8.26
CA GLU A 269 -0.65 3.15 -8.99
C GLU A 269 0.02 3.24 -10.38
N GLY A 270 0.92 2.30 -10.70
CA GLY A 270 1.58 2.20 -12.01
C GLY A 270 2.88 3.02 -12.11
N TYR A 271 3.46 3.40 -10.97
CA TYR A 271 4.75 4.09 -10.91
C TYR A 271 5.87 3.10 -11.29
N ASN A 272 6.94 3.63 -11.88
CA ASN A 272 8.09 2.84 -12.28
C ASN A 272 8.91 2.41 -11.05
N VAL A 273 8.50 1.30 -10.42
CA VAL A 273 9.18 0.70 -9.27
C VAL A 273 10.11 -0.42 -9.78
N PRO A 274 11.40 -0.48 -9.38
CA PRO A 274 12.28 -1.57 -9.75
C PRO A 274 11.72 -2.92 -9.27
N SER A 275 11.75 -3.95 -10.13
CA SER A 275 11.19 -5.27 -9.82
C SER A 275 11.69 -5.78 -8.47
N ALA A 276 10.74 -6.07 -7.58
CA ALA A 276 11.03 -6.48 -6.22
C ALA A 276 10.26 -7.74 -5.82
N TRP A 277 10.78 -8.39 -4.79
CA TRP A 277 10.20 -9.54 -4.13
C TRP A 277 10.31 -9.37 -2.62
N VAL A 278 9.44 -10.01 -1.87
CA VAL A 278 9.39 -9.92 -0.42
C VAL A 278 9.38 -11.31 0.18
N ILE A 279 10.31 -11.56 1.10
CA ILE A 279 10.30 -12.74 1.96
C ILE A 279 9.36 -12.41 3.13
N PRO A 280 8.24 -13.13 3.30
CA PRO A 280 7.29 -12.86 4.37
C PRO A 280 7.86 -13.08 5.78
N ILE A 281 7.23 -12.43 6.76
CA ILE A 281 7.51 -12.65 8.19
C ILE A 281 7.47 -14.14 8.54
N GLY A 282 8.48 -14.60 9.28
CA GLY A 282 8.57 -15.98 9.77
C GLY A 282 8.89 -17.04 8.70
N ARG A 283 9.33 -16.65 7.50
CA ARG A 283 9.73 -17.61 6.46
C ARG A 283 11.21 -17.97 6.52
N ASN A 284 11.47 -19.28 6.63
CA ASN A 284 12.80 -19.84 6.44
C ASN A 284 13.23 -19.72 4.97
N ILE A 285 14.48 -19.33 4.77
CA ILE A 285 15.07 -19.10 3.45
C ILE A 285 16.10 -20.20 3.15
N ASN A 286 16.19 -20.59 1.89
CA ASN A 286 17.23 -21.48 1.39
C ASN A 286 17.76 -20.96 0.03
N GLN A 287 18.83 -21.56 -0.50
CA GLN A 287 19.38 -21.12 -1.79
C GLN A 287 18.42 -21.33 -2.99
N GLU A 288 17.47 -22.26 -2.91
CA GLU A 288 16.44 -22.45 -3.95
C GLU A 288 15.36 -21.35 -3.93
N THR A 289 15.13 -20.69 -2.78
CA THR A 289 14.18 -19.55 -2.66
C THR A 289 14.50 -18.44 -3.67
N PHE A 290 15.79 -18.16 -3.91
CA PHE A 290 16.25 -17.14 -4.85
C PHE A 290 16.26 -17.59 -6.31
N ALA A 291 15.89 -18.85 -6.63
CA ALA A 291 16.02 -19.41 -7.99
C ALA A 291 15.12 -18.75 -9.05
N VAL A 292 14.20 -17.86 -8.65
CA VAL A 292 13.37 -17.04 -9.57
C VAL A 292 14.01 -15.71 -9.95
N LEU A 293 15.09 -15.30 -9.28
CA LEU A 293 15.80 -14.04 -9.52
C LEU A 293 16.88 -14.22 -10.60
N ASP A 294 17.25 -13.13 -11.30
CA ASP A 294 18.29 -13.17 -12.34
C ASP A 294 19.68 -13.08 -11.71
N LYS A 295 20.48 -14.13 -11.89
CA LYS A 295 21.84 -14.25 -11.34
C LYS A 295 22.82 -13.19 -11.83
N ARG A 296 22.50 -12.50 -12.93
CA ARG A 296 23.35 -11.45 -13.52
C ARG A 296 23.05 -10.06 -12.95
N MET A 297 21.94 -9.92 -12.23
CA MET A 297 21.51 -8.67 -11.63
C MET A 297 22.10 -8.50 -10.22
N LYS A 298 22.22 -7.24 -9.81
CA LYS A 298 22.50 -6.83 -8.44
C LYS A 298 21.21 -6.41 -7.76
N TYR A 299 21.19 -6.43 -6.44
CA TYR A 299 19.99 -6.27 -5.62
C TYR A 299 20.22 -5.33 -4.44
N ALA A 300 19.17 -4.63 -4.04
CA ALA A 300 19.03 -4.02 -2.73
C ALA A 300 18.28 -5.00 -1.82
N VAL A 301 18.84 -5.30 -0.65
CA VAL A 301 18.24 -6.14 0.38
C VAL A 301 17.89 -5.24 1.55
N ARG A 302 16.61 -5.05 1.83
CA ARG A 302 16.12 -4.05 2.78
C ARG A 302 15.22 -4.66 3.84
N SER A 303 15.26 -4.09 5.03
CA SER A 303 14.25 -4.33 6.07
C SER A 303 12.85 -4.02 5.57
N SER A 304 11.85 -4.63 6.20
CA SER A 304 10.45 -4.24 6.14
C SER A 304 9.77 -4.81 7.38
N ALA A 305 9.99 -4.19 8.53
CA ALA A 305 9.43 -4.70 9.78
C ALA A 305 7.92 -4.42 9.89
N SER A 306 7.23 -5.23 10.70
CA SER A 306 5.79 -5.10 11.00
C SER A 306 5.39 -3.77 11.66
N CYS A 307 6.36 -3.02 12.18
CA CYS A 307 6.20 -1.74 12.87
C CYS A 307 7.03 -0.60 12.25
N GLU A 308 7.78 -0.89 11.18
CA GLU A 308 8.61 0.10 10.49
C GLU A 308 7.73 0.97 9.58
N ASP A 309 8.06 2.26 9.51
CA ASP A 309 7.29 3.30 8.82
C ASP A 309 5.83 3.42 9.33
N GLY A 310 5.63 3.18 10.64
CA GLY A 310 4.35 3.31 11.32
C GLY A 310 4.02 4.76 11.75
N ILE A 311 2.73 5.01 12.03
CA ILE A 311 2.23 6.35 12.41
C ILE A 311 2.76 6.81 13.78
N THR A 312 3.00 5.88 14.71
CA THR A 312 3.43 6.18 16.09
C THR A 312 4.95 6.16 16.27
N TYR A 313 5.64 5.24 15.59
CA TYR A 313 7.08 5.04 15.68
C TYR A 313 7.63 4.76 14.28
N SER A 314 8.70 5.44 13.89
CA SER A 314 9.25 5.33 12.53
C SER A 314 10.17 4.12 12.36
N PHE A 315 10.94 3.77 13.40
CA PHE A 315 12.09 2.86 13.30
C PHE A 315 13.10 3.28 12.20
N ALA A 316 13.17 4.58 11.89
CA ALA A 316 13.89 5.10 10.73
C ALA A 316 15.39 4.78 10.78
N GLY A 317 15.87 3.98 9.81
CA GLY A 317 17.29 3.63 9.67
C GLY A 317 17.86 2.68 10.73
N ILE A 318 17.01 2.13 11.61
CA ILE A 318 17.47 1.31 12.74
C ILE A 318 17.74 -0.16 12.38
N PHE A 319 17.06 -0.67 11.36
CA PHE A 319 17.31 -2.02 10.81
C PHE A 319 18.34 -1.96 9.68
N ASP A 320 19.06 -3.06 9.45
CA ASP A 320 20.08 -3.07 8.41
C ASP A 320 19.47 -3.09 7.00
N SER A 321 20.21 -2.55 6.04
CA SER A 321 19.85 -2.54 4.61
C SER A 321 21.10 -2.46 3.76
N PHE A 322 21.17 -3.28 2.72
CA PHE A 322 22.34 -3.44 1.86
C PHE A 322 21.97 -3.07 0.42
N LEU A 323 22.85 -2.32 -0.24
CA LEU A 323 22.75 -1.98 -1.66
C LEU A 323 23.85 -2.69 -2.45
N ASP A 324 23.68 -2.80 -3.75
CA ASP A 324 24.64 -3.39 -4.69
C ASP A 324 25.06 -4.85 -4.37
N VAL A 325 24.13 -5.64 -3.83
CA VAL A 325 24.35 -7.05 -3.46
C VAL A 325 24.31 -7.94 -4.70
N SER A 326 25.38 -8.70 -4.98
CA SER A 326 25.37 -9.70 -6.05
C SER A 326 24.52 -10.92 -5.68
N PHE A 327 24.05 -11.67 -6.68
CA PHE A 327 23.17 -12.83 -6.46
C PHE A 327 23.76 -13.86 -5.47
N GLU A 328 25.07 -14.06 -5.51
CA GLU A 328 25.79 -15.02 -4.66
C GLU A 328 25.70 -14.65 -3.17
N ASN A 329 25.70 -13.35 -2.86
CA ASN A 329 25.70 -12.81 -1.50
C ASN A 329 24.28 -12.55 -0.96
N LEU A 330 23.22 -12.77 -1.76
CA LEU A 330 21.83 -12.53 -1.33
C LEU A 330 21.46 -13.29 -0.05
N ALA A 331 21.80 -14.56 0.04
CA ALA A 331 21.44 -15.40 1.19
C ALA A 331 22.06 -14.90 2.50
N GLU A 332 23.30 -14.40 2.43
CA GLU A 332 24.01 -13.79 3.56
C GLU A 332 23.37 -12.44 3.93
N ARG A 333 23.18 -11.53 2.97
CA ARG A 333 22.61 -10.21 3.26
C ARG A 333 21.16 -10.23 3.72
N VAL A 334 20.37 -11.19 3.28
CA VAL A 334 19.02 -11.41 3.81
C VAL A 334 19.09 -11.88 5.26
N LYS A 335 20.04 -12.73 5.61
CA LYS A 335 20.26 -13.15 7.01
C LYS A 335 20.71 -11.96 7.87
N ASP A 336 21.65 -11.15 7.40
CA ASP A 336 22.08 -9.92 8.09
C ASP A 336 20.88 -8.99 8.41
N VAL A 337 19.97 -8.78 7.44
CA VAL A 337 18.77 -7.96 7.66
C VAL A 337 17.81 -8.58 8.68
N LEU A 338 17.62 -9.91 8.67
CA LEU A 338 16.78 -10.60 9.66
C LEU A 338 17.38 -10.51 11.08
N ASP A 339 18.68 -10.79 11.19
CA ASP A 339 19.42 -10.74 12.46
C ASP A 339 19.48 -9.29 13.02
N SER A 340 19.28 -8.26 12.17
CA SER A 340 19.32 -6.86 12.59
C SER A 340 18.25 -6.44 13.61
N ILE A 341 17.18 -7.25 13.80
CA ILE A 341 16.23 -7.07 14.91
C ILE A 341 16.94 -7.13 16.28
N ASP A 342 17.97 -7.98 16.39
CA ASP A 342 18.66 -8.23 17.65
C ASP A 342 19.79 -7.24 17.95
N ASN A 343 20.06 -6.29 17.05
CA ASN A 343 21.07 -5.25 17.22
C ASN A 343 20.80 -4.40 18.48
N GLN A 344 21.86 -4.03 19.20
CA GLN A 344 21.75 -3.25 20.45
C GLN A 344 20.97 -1.93 20.28
N ARG A 345 21.13 -1.26 19.13
CA ARG A 345 20.38 -0.04 18.80
C ARG A 345 18.86 -0.25 18.76
N VAL A 346 18.38 -1.37 18.18
CA VAL A 346 16.95 -1.73 18.19
C VAL A 346 16.46 -1.97 19.62
N LYS A 347 17.26 -2.68 20.43
CA LYS A 347 16.93 -2.97 21.83
C LYS A 347 16.81 -1.69 22.67
N LYS A 348 17.76 -0.75 22.51
CA LYS A 348 17.72 0.57 23.17
C LYS A 348 16.50 1.40 22.72
N TYR A 349 16.14 1.38 21.44
CA TYR A 349 14.95 2.08 20.93
C TYR A 349 13.63 1.50 21.48
N LEU A 350 13.51 0.18 21.57
CA LEU A 350 12.35 -0.47 22.20
C LEU A 350 12.24 -0.12 23.70
N GLU A 351 13.37 0.02 24.40
CA GLU A 351 13.43 0.43 25.80
C GLU A 351 13.02 1.90 26.00
N ILE A 352 13.65 2.83 25.27
CA ILE A 352 13.36 4.28 25.30
C ILE A 352 11.87 4.58 25.06
N HIS A 353 11.24 3.85 24.14
CA HIS A 353 9.84 4.06 23.77
C HIS A 353 8.85 3.11 24.47
N GLU A 354 9.29 2.35 25.48
CA GLU A 354 8.49 1.36 26.23
C GLU A 354 7.74 0.32 25.36
N ILE A 355 8.27 0.00 24.18
CA ILE A 355 7.61 -0.85 23.18
C ILE A 355 7.71 -2.33 23.58
N LYS A 356 6.62 -2.85 24.16
CA LYS A 356 6.57 -4.23 24.70
C LYS A 356 6.46 -5.34 23.64
N LYS A 357 6.06 -5.04 22.41
CA LYS A 357 6.00 -6.02 21.31
C LYS A 357 7.29 -5.94 20.50
N TYR A 358 8.07 -7.02 20.46
CA TYR A 358 9.23 -7.13 19.58
C TYR A 358 8.81 -7.03 18.09
N PRO A 359 9.65 -6.40 17.24
CA PRO A 359 9.39 -6.27 15.82
C PRO A 359 9.54 -7.62 15.11
N GLU A 360 8.71 -7.85 14.09
CA GLU A 360 8.80 -9.01 13.20
C GLU A 360 9.25 -8.54 11.81
N MET A 361 10.24 -9.21 11.19
CA MET A 361 10.89 -8.74 9.95
C MET A 361 10.44 -9.52 8.73
N ALA A 362 9.96 -8.82 7.71
CA ALA A 362 10.01 -9.27 6.31
C ALA A 362 11.22 -8.63 5.61
N VAL A 363 11.69 -9.23 4.52
CA VAL A 363 12.85 -8.71 3.77
C VAL A 363 12.48 -8.45 2.32
N ILE A 364 12.73 -7.22 1.87
CA ILE A 364 12.56 -6.83 0.46
C ILE A 364 13.86 -7.11 -0.29
N ILE A 365 13.75 -7.81 -1.41
CA ILE A 365 14.80 -7.98 -2.41
C ILE A 365 14.36 -7.20 -3.64
N GLN A 366 14.91 -6.01 -3.83
CA GLN A 366 14.60 -5.12 -4.96
C GLN A 366 15.75 -5.11 -5.96
N SER A 367 15.46 -5.09 -7.26
CA SER A 367 16.49 -4.99 -8.30
C SER A 367 17.27 -3.69 -8.14
N TYR A 368 18.61 -3.77 -8.05
CA TYR A 368 19.46 -2.60 -7.84
C TYR A 368 19.63 -1.82 -9.15
N ILE A 369 19.51 -0.50 -9.05
CA ILE A 369 19.75 0.46 -10.13
C ILE A 369 20.86 1.38 -9.65
N GLU A 370 22.01 1.34 -10.33
CA GLU A 370 23.11 2.29 -10.11
C GLU A 370 22.68 3.66 -10.66
N PRO A 371 22.33 4.63 -9.79
CA PRO A 371 21.62 5.82 -10.23
C PRO A 371 22.59 6.90 -10.69
N ASP A 372 22.16 7.75 -11.62
CA ASP A 372 22.92 8.95 -11.99
C ASP A 372 22.68 10.06 -10.96
N LYS A 373 21.44 10.15 -10.45
CA LYS A 373 21.03 10.96 -9.29
C LYS A 373 20.05 10.18 -8.43
N ALA A 374 20.08 10.40 -7.13
CA ALA A 374 19.08 9.87 -6.21
C ALA A 374 18.73 10.93 -5.17
N GLY A 375 17.51 10.87 -4.66
CA GLY A 375 16.99 11.86 -3.74
C GLY A 375 15.73 11.42 -3.02
N VAL A 376 15.24 12.33 -2.19
CA VAL A 376 14.03 12.19 -1.39
C VAL A 376 13.12 13.37 -1.71
N TRP A 377 11.81 13.12 -1.73
CA TRP A 377 10.79 14.15 -1.64
C TRP A 377 10.14 14.05 -0.26
N MET A 378 10.13 15.16 0.48
CA MET A 378 9.37 15.31 1.71
C MET A 378 8.18 16.21 1.45
N GLY A 379 6.96 15.67 1.48
CA GLY A 379 5.75 16.47 1.35
C GLY A 379 5.52 17.42 2.54
N VAL A 380 5.13 18.66 2.24
CA VAL A 380 4.80 19.72 3.23
C VAL A 380 3.28 19.98 3.23
N GLN A 381 2.68 19.90 2.04
CA GLN A 381 1.24 19.97 1.76
C GLN A 381 0.92 19.00 0.59
N ARG A 382 -0.35 18.86 0.20
CA ARG A 382 -0.72 18.01 -0.96
C ARG A 382 -0.05 18.40 -2.27
N GLU A 383 0.27 19.68 -2.45
CA GLU A 383 0.91 20.22 -3.66
C GLU A 383 2.25 20.92 -3.39
N GLU A 384 2.80 20.83 -2.17
CA GLU A 384 4.07 21.47 -1.80
C GLU A 384 5.00 20.44 -1.14
N GLY A 385 6.31 20.55 -1.41
CA GLY A 385 7.30 19.61 -0.88
C GLY A 385 8.73 20.14 -0.96
N VAL A 386 9.66 19.40 -0.38
CA VAL A 386 11.09 19.67 -0.44
C VAL A 386 11.79 18.48 -1.11
N PHE A 387 12.55 18.75 -2.17
CA PHE A 387 13.50 17.81 -2.72
C PHE A 387 14.84 17.93 -2.02
N GLU A 388 15.44 16.80 -1.65
CA GLU A 388 16.88 16.70 -1.34
C GLU A 388 17.51 15.63 -2.23
N TRP A 389 18.64 15.93 -2.89
CA TRP A 389 19.29 14.96 -3.77
C TRP A 389 20.82 15.08 -3.86
N CYS A 390 21.47 14.01 -4.31
CA CYS A 390 22.88 13.97 -4.68
C CYS A 390 23.10 13.32 -6.04
N GLU A 391 24.30 13.50 -6.60
CA GLU A 391 24.78 12.72 -7.74
C GLU A 391 25.19 11.31 -7.27
N GLY A 392 24.82 10.28 -8.03
CA GLY A 392 25.01 8.88 -7.65
C GLY A 392 24.10 8.40 -6.52
N ASN A 393 24.54 7.35 -5.82
CA ASN A 393 23.77 6.60 -4.82
C ASN A 393 23.29 7.45 -3.62
N GLY A 394 21.97 7.44 -3.39
CA GLY A 394 21.26 8.22 -2.37
C GLY A 394 21.48 7.79 -0.91
N ALA A 395 22.09 6.63 -0.65
CA ALA A 395 22.48 6.24 0.71
C ALA A 395 23.44 7.26 1.38
N LYS A 396 24.12 8.08 0.58
CA LYS A 396 24.96 9.21 1.03
C LYS A 396 24.16 10.33 1.69
N LEU A 397 22.88 10.51 1.31
CA LEU A 397 21.96 11.50 1.88
C LEU A 397 21.49 11.03 3.26
N VAL A 398 20.92 9.82 3.31
CA VAL A 398 20.38 9.22 4.55
C VAL A 398 21.48 9.08 5.62
N SER A 399 22.70 8.71 5.22
CA SER A 399 23.85 8.64 6.14
C SER A 399 24.51 9.99 6.45
N GLY A 400 23.99 11.12 5.94
CA GLY A 400 24.51 12.47 6.19
C GLY A 400 25.92 12.75 5.63
N LYS A 401 26.47 11.85 4.80
CA LYS A 401 27.87 11.92 4.33
C LYS A 401 28.12 12.95 3.22
N VAL A 402 27.06 13.57 2.71
CA VAL A 402 27.08 14.56 1.62
C VAL A 402 26.13 15.71 1.99
N ILE A 403 26.49 16.94 1.64
CA ILE A 403 25.58 18.08 1.69
C ILE A 403 24.59 17.93 0.51
N PRO A 404 23.28 17.75 0.75
CA PRO A 404 22.31 17.65 -0.32
C PRO A 404 22.25 18.94 -1.15
N LYS A 405 21.89 18.81 -2.43
CA LYS A 405 21.21 19.90 -3.13
C LYS A 405 19.75 19.87 -2.66
N SER A 406 19.20 21.04 -2.35
CA SER A 406 17.81 21.17 -1.90
C SER A 406 17.02 22.10 -2.82
N LEU A 407 15.74 21.79 -3.02
CA LEU A 407 14.80 22.60 -3.80
C LEU A 407 13.41 22.54 -3.15
N ILE A 408 12.90 23.70 -2.76
CA ILE A 408 11.51 23.87 -2.35
C ILE A 408 10.61 23.88 -3.60
N TRP A 409 9.56 23.06 -3.58
CA TRP A 409 8.59 22.92 -4.67
C TRP A 409 7.20 23.41 -4.24
N LYS A 410 6.49 24.13 -5.13
CA LYS A 410 5.13 24.64 -4.90
C LYS A 410 4.21 24.49 -6.12
N GLY A 411 3.08 23.82 -5.93
CA GLY A 411 2.05 23.62 -6.93
C GLY A 411 2.49 22.68 -8.05
N THR A 412 1.86 22.81 -9.22
CA THR A 412 2.24 22.10 -10.46
C THR A 412 3.00 22.98 -11.46
N SER A 413 3.51 24.11 -10.98
CA SER A 413 4.22 25.15 -11.74
C SER A 413 5.43 24.58 -12.47
N LYS A 414 5.50 24.72 -13.80
CA LYS A 414 6.68 24.29 -14.56
C LYS A 414 7.87 25.21 -14.29
N THR A 415 9.06 24.65 -14.13
CA THR A 415 10.28 25.45 -14.03
C THR A 415 10.73 25.91 -15.42
N GLU A 416 11.10 27.19 -15.55
CA GLU A 416 11.68 27.70 -16.80
C GLU A 416 13.13 27.26 -17.01
N ARG A 417 13.78 26.74 -15.95
CA ARG A 417 15.17 26.30 -15.96
C ARG A 417 15.31 24.90 -16.51
N GLU A 418 16.10 24.76 -17.57
CA GLU A 418 16.24 23.51 -18.32
C GLU A 418 16.75 22.31 -17.49
N GLY A 419 17.58 22.56 -16.47
CA GLY A 419 18.06 21.54 -15.54
C GLY A 419 17.07 21.13 -14.44
N GLU A 420 15.98 21.87 -14.26
CA GLU A 420 14.97 21.63 -13.22
C GLU A 420 13.74 20.87 -13.76
N LYS A 421 13.52 20.86 -15.09
CA LYS A 421 12.43 20.14 -15.81
C LYS A 421 12.24 18.65 -15.46
N VAL A 422 13.24 17.97 -14.88
CA VAL A 422 13.09 16.59 -14.39
C VAL A 422 12.40 16.53 -13.03
N PHE A 423 12.62 17.54 -12.18
CA PHE A 423 11.93 17.70 -10.90
C PHE A 423 10.46 18.06 -11.12
N ASP A 424 10.11 18.82 -12.16
CA ASP A 424 8.71 19.01 -12.60
C ASP A 424 8.00 17.66 -12.80
N LYS A 425 8.65 16.71 -13.49
CA LYS A 425 8.09 15.38 -13.75
C LYS A 425 7.94 14.57 -12.47
N ILE A 426 8.96 14.59 -11.60
CA ILE A 426 8.92 13.86 -10.32
C ILE A 426 7.82 14.46 -9.42
N ALA A 427 7.79 15.78 -9.23
CA ALA A 427 6.83 16.47 -8.38
C ALA A 427 5.39 16.27 -8.86
N CYS A 428 5.11 16.45 -10.16
CA CYS A 428 3.77 16.20 -10.71
C CYS A 428 3.33 14.73 -10.51
N SER A 429 4.27 13.78 -10.60
CA SER A 429 3.98 12.37 -10.33
C SER A 429 3.69 12.15 -8.84
N ILE A 430 4.49 12.71 -7.94
CA ILE A 430 4.29 12.56 -6.48
C ILE A 430 3.00 13.25 -6.02
N ILE A 431 2.70 14.46 -6.51
CA ILE A 431 1.46 15.18 -6.20
C ILE A 431 0.23 14.39 -6.68
N ALA A 432 0.31 13.74 -7.86
CA ALA A 432 -0.74 12.83 -8.33
C ALA A 432 -0.92 11.61 -7.40
N PHE A 433 0.18 11.02 -6.90
CA PHE A 433 0.14 9.94 -5.92
C PHE A 433 -0.49 10.37 -4.58
N GLN A 434 -0.03 11.50 -4.02
CA GLN A 434 -0.58 12.09 -2.78
C GLN A 434 -2.08 12.36 -2.90
N ASN A 435 -2.53 12.86 -4.05
CA ASN A 435 -3.95 13.09 -4.31
C ASN A 435 -4.76 11.79 -4.46
N ALA A 436 -4.18 10.73 -5.04
CA ALA A 436 -4.83 9.42 -5.19
C ALA A 436 -4.99 8.68 -3.85
N ILE A 437 -3.98 8.73 -2.98
CA ILE A 437 -4.02 8.07 -1.66
C ILE A 437 -4.68 8.95 -0.57
N GLY A 438 -4.75 10.27 -0.79
CA GLY A 438 -5.33 11.26 0.13
C GLY A 438 -4.37 11.80 1.21
N GLU A 439 -3.15 11.29 1.27
CA GLU A 439 -2.12 11.52 2.30
C GLU A 439 -0.90 12.29 1.75
N ILE A 440 -0.06 12.78 2.65
CA ILE A 440 1.22 13.44 2.30
C ILE A 440 2.34 12.40 2.41
N ALA A 441 3.25 12.39 1.43
CA ALA A 441 4.19 11.32 1.21
C ALA A 441 5.65 11.73 1.41
N ASP A 442 6.42 10.87 2.06
CA ASP A 442 7.88 10.78 1.93
C ASP A 442 8.20 9.74 0.85
N ILE A 443 8.98 10.11 -0.15
CA ILE A 443 9.27 9.26 -1.33
C ILE A 443 10.75 9.31 -1.68
N GLU A 444 11.39 8.14 -1.63
CA GLU A 444 12.74 7.94 -2.19
C GLU A 444 12.64 7.68 -3.70
N TRP A 445 13.48 8.36 -4.48
CA TRP A 445 13.50 8.24 -5.94
C TRP A 445 14.93 8.23 -6.49
N CYS A 446 15.11 7.71 -7.69
CA CYS A 446 16.34 7.88 -8.45
C CYS A 446 16.10 8.07 -9.95
N ILE A 447 17.13 8.56 -10.63
CA ILE A 447 17.15 8.79 -12.08
C ILE A 447 18.25 7.90 -12.66
N LYS A 448 17.92 7.20 -13.76
CA LYS A 448 18.91 6.50 -14.59
C LYS A 448 18.62 6.76 -16.07
N GLY A 449 19.52 7.48 -16.74
CA GLY A 449 19.24 8.09 -18.04
C GLY A 449 17.99 8.98 -17.96
N ASP A 450 17.06 8.79 -18.90
CA ASP A 450 15.78 9.52 -18.92
C ASP A 450 14.68 8.90 -18.03
N GLN A 451 14.97 7.80 -17.32
CA GLN A 451 14.00 7.07 -16.52
C GLN A 451 14.05 7.50 -15.04
N ILE A 452 12.88 7.81 -14.48
CA ILE A 452 12.67 8.03 -13.05
C ILE A 452 12.21 6.70 -12.44
N TYR A 453 12.79 6.31 -11.32
CA TYR A 453 12.38 5.15 -10.54
C TYR A 453 11.97 5.57 -9.13
N PHE A 454 10.90 4.97 -8.64
CA PHE A 454 10.38 5.17 -7.28
C PHE A 454 10.87 4.01 -6.41
N LEU A 455 11.65 4.35 -5.38
CA LEU A 455 12.42 3.40 -4.59
C LEU A 455 11.79 3.07 -3.24
N GLN A 456 11.00 3.99 -2.67
CA GLN A 456 10.23 3.78 -1.44
C GLN A 456 9.11 4.83 -1.32
N TYR A 457 8.02 4.49 -0.63
CA TYR A 457 7.01 5.39 -0.09
C TYR A 457 6.91 5.21 1.43
N ARG A 458 6.68 6.30 2.18
CA ARG A 458 6.21 6.31 3.58
C ARG A 458 5.13 7.40 3.75
N PRO A 459 4.10 7.19 4.59
CA PRO A 459 3.20 8.26 5.01
C PRO A 459 3.92 9.21 5.98
N ILE A 460 3.73 10.53 5.83
CA ILE A 460 4.27 11.51 6.79
C ILE A 460 3.34 11.64 8.01
N THR A 461 3.88 11.43 9.21
CA THR A 461 3.11 11.58 10.45
C THR A 461 2.80 13.05 10.74
N LYS A 462 1.68 13.32 11.43
CA LYS A 462 1.26 14.69 11.75
C LYS A 462 2.32 15.48 12.52
N GLN A 463 3.04 14.82 13.44
CA GLN A 463 4.11 15.44 14.23
C GLN A 463 5.31 15.85 13.38
N ILE A 464 5.71 15.01 12.41
CA ILE A 464 6.77 15.34 11.46
C ILE A 464 6.32 16.47 10.53
N LEU A 465 5.05 16.45 10.09
CA LEU A 465 4.48 17.51 9.25
C LEU A 465 4.51 18.89 9.94
N GLU A 466 4.14 18.95 11.21
CA GLU A 466 4.18 20.17 12.03
C GLU A 466 5.62 20.70 12.24
N GLN A 467 6.64 19.82 12.22
CA GLN A 467 8.05 20.22 12.23
C GLN A 467 8.46 20.80 10.87
N ILE A 468 8.24 20.06 9.78
CA ILE A 468 8.57 20.49 8.40
C ILE A 468 7.97 21.87 8.08
N GLN A 469 6.72 22.12 8.50
CA GLN A 469 6.03 23.39 8.25
C GLN A 469 6.56 24.60 9.05
N LYS A 470 7.32 24.38 10.14
CA LYS A 470 8.00 25.43 10.90
C LYS A 470 9.30 25.88 10.23
N GLU A 471 10.12 24.92 9.77
CA GLU A 471 11.41 25.20 9.13
C GLU A 471 11.27 26.06 7.86
N TYR A 472 10.15 25.90 7.16
CA TYR A 472 9.82 26.51 5.88
C TYR A 472 9.74 28.06 5.86
N LYS A 473 10.04 28.77 6.96
CA LYS A 473 9.57 30.16 7.19
C LYS A 473 10.61 31.22 7.63
N MET A 474 11.93 30.98 7.62
CA MET A 474 12.92 31.94 8.20
C MET A 474 14.12 32.38 7.32
N GLU A 475 14.53 33.64 7.48
CA GLU A 475 15.70 34.33 6.88
C GLU A 475 16.16 35.51 7.78
N THR A 476 17.39 36.07 7.77
CA THR A 476 18.77 35.54 7.64
C THR A 476 19.77 36.56 8.25
N SER A 477 20.31 36.34 9.46
CA SER A 477 21.49 37.07 10.00
C SER A 477 22.29 36.26 11.04
N VAL A 478 22.01 34.96 11.10
CA VAL A 478 22.49 34.01 12.09
C VAL A 478 23.12 32.84 11.33
N ILE A 479 23.95 31.99 11.95
CA ILE A 479 24.33 30.73 11.30
C ILE A 479 23.09 29.83 11.32
N VAL A 480 22.39 29.80 10.18
CA VAL A 480 21.24 28.93 9.98
C VAL A 480 21.74 27.55 9.56
N GLY A 481 21.34 26.54 10.32
CA GLY A 481 21.28 25.15 9.91
C GLY A 481 19.83 24.69 9.96
N VAL A 482 19.63 23.39 10.10
CA VAL A 482 18.30 22.77 10.21
C VAL A 482 17.92 22.61 11.69
N PRO A 483 16.78 23.16 12.17
CA PRO A 483 16.28 23.00 13.55
C PRO A 483 15.77 21.58 13.81
N VAL A 484 16.67 20.69 14.21
CA VAL A 484 16.28 19.28 14.31
C VAL A 484 15.66 18.93 15.65
N SER A 485 16.09 19.54 16.76
CA SER A 485 15.51 19.30 18.09
C SER A 485 15.46 20.60 18.87
N GLY A 486 14.32 20.84 19.53
CA GLY A 486 13.95 22.14 20.09
C GLY A 486 14.66 22.52 21.38
N GLY A 487 14.35 23.72 21.87
CA GLY A 487 15.01 24.35 23.01
C GLY A 487 16.20 25.24 22.62
N CYS A 488 16.64 26.06 23.56
CA CYS A 488 17.75 26.99 23.40
C CYS A 488 18.74 26.87 24.56
N VAL A 489 20.01 26.68 24.24
CA VAL A 489 21.10 26.40 25.20
C VAL A 489 22.30 27.30 24.93
N SER A 490 23.10 27.58 25.96
CA SER A 490 24.37 28.28 25.82
C SER A 490 25.51 27.64 26.61
N GLY A 491 26.55 27.21 25.92
CA GLY A 491 27.66 26.40 26.45
C GLY A 491 28.95 26.57 25.65
N ASN A 492 30.03 25.88 26.03
CA ASN A 492 31.29 25.96 25.29
C ASN A 492 31.26 25.01 24.08
N ALA A 493 31.77 25.48 22.95
CA ALA A 493 31.94 24.67 21.76
C ALA A 493 33.06 23.63 21.94
N LYS A 494 32.72 22.34 21.89
CA LYS A 494 33.67 21.22 21.92
C LYS A 494 33.61 20.44 20.61
N PHE A 495 34.65 20.53 19.79
CA PHE A 495 34.71 19.84 18.51
C PHE A 495 35.25 18.41 18.61
N LEU A 496 34.44 17.43 18.22
CA LEU A 496 34.77 16.01 18.26
C LEU A 496 35.42 15.55 16.94
N GLY A 497 36.68 15.14 17.02
CA GLY A 497 37.44 14.56 15.92
C GLY A 497 37.29 13.03 15.80
N LYS A 498 38.15 12.40 14.99
CA LYS A 498 38.14 10.93 14.79
C LYS A 498 38.47 10.11 16.06
N ASN A 499 39.17 10.70 17.03
CA ASN A 499 39.50 10.08 18.31
C ASN A 499 38.64 10.70 19.43
N PHE A 500 37.41 10.21 19.60
CA PHE A 500 36.47 10.79 20.58
C PHE A 500 36.85 10.53 22.05
N ARG A 501 37.71 9.56 22.33
CA ARG A 501 38.08 9.12 23.70
C ARG A 501 39.15 9.99 24.40
N GLU A 502 39.64 11.03 23.73
CA GLU A 502 40.72 11.91 24.23
C GLU A 502 40.21 13.33 24.59
N VAL A 503 38.89 13.56 24.54
CA VAL A 503 38.28 14.87 24.80
C VAL A 503 37.71 14.91 26.22
N GLU A 504 38.23 15.81 27.06
CA GLU A 504 37.65 16.10 28.37
C GLU A 504 36.31 16.83 28.22
N TRP A 505 35.26 16.21 28.75
CA TRP A 505 33.86 16.65 28.69
C TRP A 505 33.40 17.22 30.04
N ILE A 506 32.58 18.27 30.00
CA ILE A 506 31.93 18.85 31.18
C ILE A 506 30.44 19.03 30.87
N ASP A 507 29.58 18.72 31.83
CA ASP A 507 28.15 18.99 31.76
C ASP A 507 27.89 20.49 31.51
N GLY A 508 27.11 20.82 30.49
CA GLY A 508 26.96 22.18 29.96
C GLY A 508 27.66 22.47 28.62
N ASP A 509 28.53 21.57 28.12
CA ASP A 509 29.21 21.78 26.84
C ASP A 509 28.32 21.46 25.61
N ILE A 510 28.61 22.14 24.50
CA ILE A 510 27.93 21.99 23.21
C ILE A 510 28.81 21.17 22.26
N LEU A 511 28.29 20.02 21.83
CA LEU A 511 28.98 19.10 20.94
C LEU A 511 28.96 19.63 19.50
N LEU A 512 30.15 19.84 18.94
CA LEU A 512 30.34 20.15 17.52
C LEU A 512 30.93 18.93 16.80
N ALA A 513 30.34 18.52 15.68
CA ALA A 513 30.88 17.40 14.89
C ALA A 513 30.71 17.62 13.38
N TRP A 514 31.46 16.88 12.55
CA TRP A 514 31.20 16.88 11.10
C TRP A 514 29.82 16.26 10.81
N PHE A 515 29.62 15.04 11.29
CA PHE A 515 28.35 14.29 11.34
C PHE A 515 28.27 13.64 12.74
N ALA A 516 27.08 13.20 13.18
CA ALA A 516 26.95 12.39 14.40
C ALA A 516 26.83 10.89 14.05
N ASP A 517 27.43 10.04 14.86
CA ASP A 517 27.48 8.59 14.70
C ASP A 517 26.71 7.90 15.85
N PRO A 518 25.95 6.80 15.61
CA PRO A 518 25.26 6.06 16.68
C PRO A 518 26.16 5.54 17.80
N ASP A 519 27.44 5.31 17.52
CA ASP A 519 28.40 4.86 18.54
C ASP A 519 28.72 5.94 19.60
N TRP A 520 28.17 7.16 19.48
CA TRP A 520 28.44 8.30 20.38
C TRP A 520 27.31 8.60 21.38
N LEU A 521 26.34 7.69 21.54
CA LEU A 521 25.19 7.87 22.45
C LEU A 521 25.59 8.34 23.87
N ASP A 522 26.66 7.79 24.44
CA ASP A 522 27.12 8.15 25.79
C ASP A 522 27.64 9.61 25.89
N ILE A 523 28.17 10.16 24.80
CA ILE A 523 28.60 11.57 24.73
C ILE A 523 27.39 12.47 24.48
N LEU A 524 26.48 12.02 23.62
CA LEU A 524 25.24 12.74 23.31
C LEU A 524 24.38 12.93 24.56
N GLU A 525 24.20 11.88 25.37
CA GLU A 525 23.44 11.94 26.64
C GLU A 525 23.98 13.01 27.62
N ASN A 526 25.28 13.31 27.59
CA ASN A 526 25.92 14.33 28.43
C ASN A 526 26.05 15.71 27.75
N ALA A 527 25.54 15.88 26.53
CA ALA A 527 25.66 17.11 25.76
C ALA A 527 24.43 17.99 25.89
N SER A 528 24.64 19.24 26.33
CA SER A 528 23.53 20.19 26.50
C SER A 528 23.05 20.78 25.17
N GLY A 529 23.82 20.64 24.09
CA GLY A 529 23.42 20.97 22.73
C GLY A 529 24.30 20.28 21.68
N LEU A 530 23.77 20.09 20.46
CA LEU A 530 24.48 19.44 19.35
C LEU A 530 24.46 20.31 18.08
N VAL A 531 25.60 20.50 17.44
CA VAL A 531 25.70 21.13 16.12
C VAL A 531 26.52 20.28 15.16
N THR A 532 25.97 19.99 13.98
CA THR A 532 26.69 19.23 12.94
C THR A 532 26.92 20.03 11.66
N ALA A 533 28.07 19.81 11.03
CA ALA A 533 28.46 20.50 9.79
C ALA A 533 27.72 19.96 8.55
N VAL A 534 27.37 18.68 8.57
CA VAL A 534 26.58 17.99 7.54
C VAL A 534 25.46 17.17 8.19
N GLY A 535 24.34 17.04 7.47
CA GLY A 535 23.09 16.49 7.99
C GLY A 535 21.92 17.42 7.69
N GLY A 536 20.73 16.86 7.51
CA GLY A 536 19.47 17.59 7.46
C GLY A 536 18.49 17.03 8.49
N MET A 537 17.20 17.36 8.36
CA MET A 537 16.14 16.99 9.31
C MET A 537 16.00 15.49 9.62
N LEU A 538 16.48 14.65 8.70
CA LEU A 538 16.38 13.19 8.74
C LEU A 538 17.74 12.50 8.94
N CYS A 539 18.82 13.26 9.14
CA CYS A 539 20.12 12.65 9.41
C CYS A 539 20.14 12.00 10.79
N HIS A 540 21.08 11.10 10.99
CA HIS A 540 21.22 10.35 12.24
C HIS A 540 21.32 11.26 13.50
N ALA A 541 22.02 12.40 13.38
CA ALA A 541 22.09 13.42 14.43
C ALA A 541 20.72 14.00 14.81
N ALA A 542 19.85 14.19 13.82
CA ALA A 542 18.53 14.79 13.98
C ALA A 542 17.57 13.89 14.74
N ILE A 543 17.62 12.59 14.48
CA ILE A 543 16.76 11.60 15.12
C ILE A 543 17.15 11.47 16.60
N ILE A 544 18.43 11.22 16.91
CA ILE A 544 18.87 11.06 18.30
C ILE A 544 18.70 12.35 19.11
N ALA A 545 18.97 13.53 18.55
CA ALA A 545 18.79 14.78 19.30
C ALA A 545 17.33 15.03 19.71
N ARG A 546 16.35 14.55 18.92
CA ARG A 546 14.92 14.58 19.28
C ARG A 546 14.59 13.57 20.37
N GLU A 547 15.12 12.35 20.25
CA GLU A 547 14.89 11.26 21.22
C GLU A 547 15.50 11.55 22.60
N LEU A 548 16.61 12.29 22.66
CA LEU A 548 17.27 12.72 23.89
C LEU A 548 16.83 14.12 24.38
N GLU A 549 15.90 14.79 23.68
CA GLU A 549 15.46 16.16 23.97
C GLU A 549 16.59 17.23 24.02
N ILE A 550 17.67 17.01 23.27
CA ILE A 550 18.85 17.90 23.23
C ILE A 550 18.67 18.96 22.14
N PRO A 551 18.74 20.27 22.45
CA PRO A 551 18.75 21.35 21.46
C PRO A 551 19.78 21.12 20.35
N CYS A 552 19.34 21.05 19.09
CA CYS A 552 20.22 20.65 18.00
C CYS A 552 19.97 21.37 16.67
N VAL A 553 21.07 21.74 16.03
CA VAL A 553 21.12 22.39 14.71
C VAL A 553 22.05 21.62 13.79
N THR A 554 21.54 21.03 12.71
CA THR A 554 22.35 20.23 11.76
C THR A 554 22.66 20.99 10.47
N GLY A 555 23.59 20.50 9.65
CA GLY A 555 23.77 21.02 8.30
C GLY A 555 24.29 22.45 8.19
N ILE A 556 24.90 23.03 9.25
CA ILE A 556 25.37 24.42 9.23
C ILE A 556 26.44 24.69 8.14
N GLY A 557 27.00 23.65 7.54
CA GLY A 557 27.97 23.72 6.46
C GLY A 557 29.41 23.82 6.96
N GLY A 558 30.32 23.14 6.26
CA GLY A 558 31.73 23.02 6.65
C GLY A 558 32.51 24.34 6.72
N LYS A 559 32.04 25.42 6.09
CA LYS A 559 32.62 26.75 6.24
C LYS A 559 32.26 27.36 7.61
N ASN A 560 30.99 27.25 8.02
CA ASN A 560 30.52 27.81 9.28
C ASN A 560 31.01 26.98 10.48
N MET A 561 31.08 25.65 10.35
CA MET A 561 31.69 24.79 11.37
C MET A 561 33.14 25.21 11.68
N LYS A 562 33.94 25.53 10.66
CA LYS A 562 35.32 26.03 10.84
C LYS A 562 35.43 27.40 11.52
N CYS A 563 34.33 28.16 11.61
CA CYS A 563 34.30 29.42 12.35
C CYS A 563 34.05 29.21 13.86
N ILE A 564 33.47 28.07 14.26
CA ILE A 564 33.06 27.79 15.65
C ILE A 564 33.84 26.65 16.32
N TRP A 565 34.53 25.80 15.56
CA TRP A 565 35.22 24.59 16.05
C TRP A 565 36.46 24.83 16.92
N ASN A 566 36.95 26.07 17.04
CA ASN A 566 38.19 26.42 17.76
C ASN A 566 37.94 26.76 19.24
N GLY A 567 36.75 26.44 19.77
CA GLY A 567 36.30 26.83 21.09
C GLY A 567 35.65 28.23 21.14
N GLY A 568 35.21 28.62 22.33
CA GLY A 568 34.37 29.79 22.59
C GLY A 568 32.94 29.41 22.97
N ARG A 569 32.16 30.39 23.42
CA ARG A 569 30.78 30.16 23.90
C ARG A 569 29.78 30.35 22.75
N LEU A 570 28.87 29.40 22.59
CA LEU A 570 27.80 29.45 21.59
C LEU A 570 26.44 29.51 22.29
N GLU A 571 25.49 30.14 21.60
CA GLU A 571 24.06 29.97 21.79
C GLU A 571 23.56 29.09 20.64
N VAL A 572 22.95 27.95 20.97
CA VAL A 572 22.33 27.02 20.02
C VAL A 572 20.83 27.02 20.30
N ASP A 573 20.10 27.59 19.36
CA ASP A 573 18.65 27.67 19.35
C ASP A 573 18.15 26.63 18.34
N GLY A 574 17.80 25.47 18.87
CA GLY A 574 17.30 24.32 18.12
C GLY A 574 15.83 24.46 17.71
N ASP A 575 15.09 25.41 18.30
CA ASP A 575 13.74 25.76 17.85
C ASP A 575 13.74 26.51 16.51
N ASN A 576 14.72 27.41 16.33
CA ASN A 576 14.82 28.29 15.16
C ASN A 576 15.96 27.91 14.18
N GLY A 577 16.77 26.91 14.51
CA GLY A 577 17.76 26.32 13.61
C GLY A 577 19.04 27.13 13.56
N THR A 578 19.34 27.81 14.65
CA THR A 578 20.22 28.98 14.68
C THR A 578 21.35 28.81 15.66
N VAL A 579 22.57 29.05 15.19
CA VAL A 579 23.78 29.10 16.02
C VAL A 579 24.33 30.53 16.04
N ARG A 580 24.55 31.07 17.24
CA ARG A 580 25.11 32.39 17.46
C ARG A 580 26.38 32.29 18.29
N ILE A 581 27.43 32.99 17.87
CA ILE A 581 28.67 33.12 18.63
C ILE A 581 28.45 34.19 19.71
N LEU A 582 28.59 33.82 20.97
CA LEU A 582 28.53 34.75 22.09
C LEU A 582 29.93 35.33 22.32
N LYS A 583 30.01 36.66 22.44
CA LYS A 583 31.26 37.33 22.88
C LYS A 583 31.35 37.24 24.40
N GLU A 584 32.56 36.96 24.90
CA GLU A 584 32.89 37.16 26.31
C GLU A 584 32.76 38.65 26.66
N GLN A 585 32.33 38.94 27.90
CA GLN A 585 32.28 40.28 28.50
C GLN A 585 33.54 40.53 29.32
#